data_AF-A0A1G2Z631-F1
#
_entry.id   AF-A0A1G2Z631-F1
#
_cell.length_a   1.000
_cell.length_b   1.000
_cell.length_c   1.000
_cell.angle_alpha   90.00
_cell.angle_beta   90.00
_cell.angle_gamma   90.00
#
_symmetry.space_group_name_H-M   'P 1'
#
loop_
_entity.id
_entity.type
_entity.pdbx_description
1 polymer ?
#
loop_
_entity_poly.entity_id
_entity_poly.type
_entity_poly.pdbx_seq_one_letter_code
_entity_poly.pdbx_strand_id
1 'polypeptide(L)'
;MNAKEAEAPAVFEVTRTGRVLVFSFGSVTSGIPLRWAAAQDRPGVNLLGDLSHETSHRIAAQMQDARSPGDTAIASIHWGGNWGYDIPEAQIRFAHSLIDEGVDLVYGHSSHHAKAMEVYQGCPIFYGCGDFLTDYEGIRGHEAYRGDLAVMYLITLDPPQSGLSHSPCNDISGRCTPWRGAQRRSNLDPQDGKLLRCARNGMLIEVRLIPLQVRHFRLNRASATDARWLHRMLNRESTPFGTMISLSADNSLTVQLP
;
A
#
# COMPACT_ATOMS: atom_id res chain seq x y z
N MET A 1 -0.73 -3.06 -24.27
CA MET A 1 0.35 -2.72 -23.34
C MET A 1 1.58 -3.54 -23.68
N ASN A 2 2.37 -3.06 -24.64
CA ASN A 2 3.76 -3.52 -24.82
C ASN A 2 4.59 -3.22 -23.55
N ALA A 3 5.87 -3.61 -23.51
CA ALA A 3 6.70 -3.47 -22.30
C ALA A 3 6.70 -2.03 -21.72
N LYS A 4 6.93 -1.02 -22.57
CA LYS A 4 6.95 0.39 -22.15
C LYS A 4 5.60 0.85 -21.61
N GLU A 5 4.50 0.43 -22.22
CA GLU A 5 3.14 0.76 -21.77
C GLU A 5 2.79 0.06 -20.46
N ALA A 6 3.22 -1.18 -20.25
CA ALA A 6 2.98 -1.93 -19.02
C ALA A 6 3.82 -1.38 -17.84
N GLU A 7 5.00 -0.85 -18.14
CA GLU A 7 5.92 -0.21 -17.20
C GLU A 7 5.50 1.21 -16.79
N ALA A 8 4.69 1.88 -17.60
CA ALA A 8 4.25 3.25 -17.34
C ALA A 8 3.24 3.30 -16.17
N PRO A 9 3.34 4.29 -15.28
CA PRO A 9 2.35 4.46 -14.24
C PRO A 9 1.03 4.98 -14.80
N ALA A 10 -0.07 4.64 -14.14
CA ALA A 10 -1.29 5.45 -14.23
C ALA A 10 -1.05 6.75 -13.46
N VAL A 11 -1.28 7.89 -14.12
CA VAL A 11 -1.02 9.22 -13.57
C VAL A 11 -2.34 9.92 -13.26
N PHE A 12 -2.50 10.36 -12.02
CA PHE A 12 -3.66 11.13 -11.57
C PHE A 12 -3.22 12.50 -11.07
N GLU A 13 -3.73 13.55 -11.71
CA GLU A 13 -3.47 14.94 -11.31
C GLU A 13 -4.33 15.31 -10.09
N VAL A 14 -3.68 15.72 -9.00
CA VAL A 14 -4.36 16.20 -7.79
C VAL A 14 -4.15 17.71 -7.67
N THR A 15 -5.21 18.44 -8.02
CA THR A 15 -5.22 19.91 -8.08
C THR A 15 -4.66 20.52 -6.80
N ARG A 16 -3.56 21.30 -6.93
CA ARG A 16 -2.82 22.00 -5.84
C ARG A 16 -1.97 21.11 -4.93
N THR A 17 -1.80 19.82 -5.23
CA THR A 17 -1.12 18.85 -4.36
C THR A 17 0.04 18.15 -5.09
N GLY A 18 -0.13 17.79 -6.37
CA GLY A 18 0.87 17.07 -7.16
C GLY A 18 0.24 15.94 -7.97
N ARG A 19 1.02 14.96 -8.40
CA ARG A 19 0.50 13.77 -9.10
C ARG A 19 0.54 12.54 -8.21
N VAL A 20 -0.41 11.63 -8.40
CA VAL A 20 -0.33 10.26 -7.87
C VAL A 20 0.04 9.34 -9.02
N LEU A 21 1.15 8.63 -8.88
CA LEU A 21 1.70 7.69 -9.85
C LEU A 21 1.46 6.27 -9.34
N VAL A 22 0.64 5.49 -10.03
CA VAL A 22 0.35 4.09 -9.68
C VAL A 22 1.06 3.17 -10.66
N PHE A 23 2.11 2.51 -10.18
CA PHE A 23 2.84 1.49 -10.94
C PHE A 23 2.26 0.12 -10.61
N SER A 24 1.97 -0.66 -11.65
CA SER A 24 1.32 -1.97 -11.50
C SER A 24 2.28 -3.09 -11.85
N PHE A 25 2.35 -4.10 -10.98
CA PHE A 25 3.24 -5.24 -11.13
C PHE A 25 2.49 -6.55 -10.92
N GLY A 26 2.75 -7.54 -11.77
CA GLY A 26 2.32 -8.93 -11.57
C GLY A 26 3.50 -9.78 -11.10
N SER A 27 3.36 -10.56 -10.03
CA SER A 27 4.42 -11.47 -9.58
C SER A 27 4.13 -12.91 -10.01
N VAL A 28 5.17 -13.68 -10.30
CA VAL A 28 5.01 -15.14 -10.49
C VAL A 28 4.50 -15.86 -9.24
N THR A 29 4.65 -15.24 -8.06
CA THR A 29 4.19 -15.79 -6.77
C THR A 29 2.67 -15.91 -6.66
N SER A 30 1.91 -15.18 -7.48
CA SER A 30 0.44 -15.29 -7.61
C SER A 30 0.00 -16.22 -8.75
N GLY A 31 0.93 -16.98 -9.33
CA GLY A 31 0.62 -17.93 -10.40
C GLY A 31 0.56 -17.31 -11.79
N ILE A 32 0.92 -16.02 -11.95
CA ILE A 32 1.07 -15.41 -13.27
C ILE A 32 2.20 -16.12 -14.02
N PRO A 33 1.94 -16.72 -15.19
CA PRO A 33 2.97 -17.44 -15.93
C PRO A 33 3.93 -16.45 -16.62
N LEU A 34 5.22 -16.82 -16.73
CA LEU A 34 6.24 -16.02 -17.40
C LEU A 34 5.83 -15.56 -18.82
N ARG A 35 5.07 -16.40 -19.53
CA ARG A 35 4.57 -16.08 -20.87
C ARG A 35 3.62 -14.88 -20.92
N TRP A 36 3.10 -14.38 -19.80
CA TRP A 36 2.26 -13.18 -19.75
C TRP A 36 3.07 -11.87 -19.64
N ALA A 37 4.39 -11.93 -19.47
CA ALA A 37 5.22 -10.74 -19.45
C ALA A 37 5.06 -9.91 -20.74
N ALA A 38 4.88 -8.59 -20.61
CA ALA A 38 4.92 -7.69 -21.76
C ALA A 38 6.31 -7.73 -22.42
N ALA A 39 6.34 -7.61 -23.75
CA ALA A 39 7.59 -7.45 -24.52
C ALA A 39 7.47 -6.25 -25.45
N GLN A 40 8.54 -5.91 -26.17
CA GLN A 40 8.56 -4.75 -27.07
C GLN A 40 7.44 -4.81 -28.14
N ASP A 41 7.15 -6.02 -28.63
CA ASP A 41 6.21 -6.30 -29.72
C ASP A 41 4.99 -7.12 -29.26
N ARG A 42 4.85 -7.38 -27.95
CA ARG A 42 3.81 -8.25 -27.40
C ARG A 42 3.13 -7.65 -26.18
N PRO A 43 1.78 -7.59 -26.16
CA PRO A 43 1.07 -7.11 -24.99
C PRO A 43 1.21 -8.07 -23.80
N GLY A 44 1.28 -7.53 -22.59
CA GLY A 44 1.34 -8.33 -21.37
C GLY A 44 1.31 -7.50 -20.09
N VAL A 45 1.74 -8.13 -18.99
CA VAL A 45 1.87 -7.50 -17.68
C VAL A 45 3.33 -7.11 -17.40
N ASN A 46 3.53 -6.07 -16.60
CA ASN A 46 4.83 -5.76 -16.02
C ASN A 46 5.16 -6.81 -14.96
N LEU A 47 5.93 -7.82 -15.36
CA LEU A 47 6.10 -9.06 -14.59
C LEU A 47 7.35 -9.00 -13.69
N LEU A 48 7.16 -9.32 -12.41
CA LEU A 48 8.22 -9.61 -11.45
C LEU A 48 8.50 -11.12 -11.46
N GLY A 49 9.68 -11.50 -11.95
CA GLY A 49 10.14 -12.89 -11.97
C GLY A 49 10.53 -13.43 -10.59
N ASP A 50 10.88 -12.55 -9.65
CA ASP A 50 11.20 -12.86 -8.26
C ASP A 50 10.91 -11.65 -7.35
N LEU A 51 11.19 -11.81 -6.06
CA LEU A 51 11.14 -10.76 -5.04
C LEU A 51 12.54 -10.54 -4.42
N SER A 52 13.57 -10.54 -5.26
CA SER A 52 14.95 -10.28 -4.84
C SER A 52 15.21 -8.79 -4.62
N HIS A 53 16.31 -8.48 -3.91
CA HIS A 53 16.79 -7.10 -3.72
C HIS A 53 17.19 -6.44 -5.05
N GLU A 54 17.72 -7.20 -6.01
CA GLU A 54 18.05 -6.66 -7.33
C GLU A 54 16.78 -6.22 -8.07
N THR A 55 15.71 -7.03 -7.98
CA THR A 55 14.42 -6.68 -8.56
C THR A 55 13.79 -5.47 -7.90
N SER A 56 13.79 -5.37 -6.56
CA SER A 56 13.23 -4.19 -5.86
C SER A 56 13.98 -2.92 -6.23
N HIS A 57 15.31 -2.95 -6.22
CA HIS A 57 16.14 -1.80 -6.60
C HIS A 57 15.90 -1.35 -8.04
N ARG A 58 15.82 -2.31 -8.98
CA ARG A 58 15.55 -2.00 -10.39
C ARG A 58 14.20 -1.31 -10.58
N ILE A 59 13.13 -1.82 -9.96
CA ILE A 59 11.80 -1.24 -10.14
C ILE A 59 11.64 0.07 -9.37
N ALA A 60 12.28 0.21 -8.21
CA ALA A 60 12.28 1.47 -7.46
C ALA A 60 12.98 2.58 -8.26
N ALA A 61 14.15 2.30 -8.85
CA ALA A 61 14.83 3.24 -9.75
C ALA A 61 13.92 3.67 -10.92
N GLN A 62 13.25 2.73 -11.58
CA GLN A 62 12.28 3.02 -12.63
C GLN A 62 11.12 3.92 -12.14
N MET A 63 10.61 3.67 -10.93
CA MET A 63 9.56 4.49 -10.33
C MET A 63 10.04 5.91 -10.04
N GLN A 64 11.27 6.07 -9.56
CA GLN A 64 11.87 7.39 -9.31
C GLN A 64 12.15 8.15 -10.61
N ASP A 65 12.55 7.48 -11.69
CA ASP A 65 12.80 8.12 -13.00
C ASP A 65 11.55 8.81 -13.58
N ALA A 66 10.36 8.27 -13.31
CA ALA A 66 9.08 8.84 -13.74
C ALA A 66 8.56 9.95 -12.80
N ARG A 67 9.19 10.13 -11.64
CA ARG A 67 8.75 11.00 -10.56
C ARG A 67 9.27 12.43 -10.73
N SER A 68 8.45 13.40 -10.34
CA SER A 68 8.81 14.80 -10.15
C SER A 68 8.59 15.22 -8.69
N PRO A 69 9.22 16.31 -8.20
CA PRO A 69 8.97 16.83 -6.86
C PRO A 69 7.47 17.06 -6.61
N GLY A 70 6.96 16.56 -5.49
CA GLY A 70 5.54 16.65 -5.12
C GLY A 70 4.69 15.45 -5.58
N ASP A 71 5.23 14.53 -6.38
CA ASP A 71 4.50 13.32 -6.74
C ASP A 71 4.50 12.29 -5.59
N THR A 72 3.39 11.56 -5.48
CA THR A 72 3.25 10.37 -4.64
C THR A 72 3.35 9.12 -5.51
N ALA A 73 4.26 8.21 -5.17
CA ALA A 73 4.47 6.95 -5.90
C ALA A 73 3.88 5.75 -5.15
N ILE A 74 3.01 5.00 -5.83
CA ILE A 74 2.34 3.81 -5.32
C ILE A 74 2.80 2.58 -6.11
N ALA A 75 3.30 1.56 -5.41
CA ALA A 75 3.54 0.24 -5.98
C ALA A 75 2.31 -0.66 -5.75
N SER A 76 1.53 -0.91 -6.82
CA SER A 76 0.44 -1.89 -6.82
C SER A 76 0.97 -3.25 -7.26
N ILE A 77 0.99 -4.24 -6.37
CA ILE A 77 1.65 -5.52 -6.63
C ILE A 77 0.68 -6.69 -6.43
N HIS A 78 0.48 -7.46 -7.50
CA HIS A 78 -0.30 -8.69 -7.51
C HIS A 78 0.58 -9.89 -7.17
N TRP A 79 0.57 -10.33 -5.91
CA TRP A 79 1.56 -11.28 -5.37
C TRP A 79 1.00 -12.28 -4.35
N GLY A 80 1.79 -13.30 -4.06
CA GLY A 80 1.46 -14.31 -3.06
C GLY A 80 0.32 -15.24 -3.48
N GLY A 81 0.12 -16.29 -2.69
CA GLY A 81 -0.93 -17.27 -2.96
C GLY A 81 -2.34 -16.72 -2.70
N ASN A 82 -3.31 -17.35 -3.35
CA ASN A 82 -4.71 -17.14 -3.03
C ASN A 82 -5.00 -17.76 -1.66
N TRP A 83 -5.65 -17.00 -0.79
CA TRP A 83 -6.01 -17.42 0.56
C TRP A 83 -4.83 -17.62 1.52
N GLY A 84 -5.08 -17.44 2.81
CA GLY A 84 -4.07 -17.59 3.85
C GLY A 84 -3.49 -16.26 4.32
N TYR A 85 -3.11 -16.21 5.59
CA TYR A 85 -2.64 -14.99 6.23
C TYR A 85 -1.11 -14.85 6.24
N ASP A 86 -0.37 -15.95 6.05
CA ASP A 86 1.08 -15.94 6.03
C ASP A 86 1.62 -14.96 4.97
N ILE A 87 2.59 -14.15 5.37
CA ILE A 87 3.30 -13.23 4.49
C ILE A 87 4.76 -13.70 4.46
N PRO A 88 5.23 -14.25 3.33
CA PRO A 88 6.60 -14.72 3.23
C PRO A 88 7.60 -13.59 3.50
N GLU A 89 8.72 -13.92 4.17
CA GLU A 89 9.75 -12.95 4.52
C GLU A 89 10.30 -12.20 3.29
N ALA A 90 10.37 -12.88 2.13
CA ALA A 90 10.76 -12.25 0.87
C ALA A 90 9.80 -11.12 0.46
N GLN A 91 8.49 -11.27 0.69
CA GLN A 91 7.50 -10.23 0.41
C GLN A 91 7.63 -9.03 1.35
N ILE A 92 7.90 -9.29 2.64
CA ILE A 92 8.17 -8.23 3.65
C ILE A 92 9.41 -7.44 3.25
N ARG A 93 10.55 -8.11 3.03
CA ARG A 93 11.81 -7.45 2.63
C ARG A 93 11.67 -6.68 1.32
N PHE A 94 10.93 -7.21 0.36
CA PHE A 94 10.69 -6.52 -0.90
C PHE A 94 9.88 -5.24 -0.69
N ALA A 95 8.81 -5.28 0.10
CA ALA A 95 8.02 -4.09 0.43
C ALA A 95 8.85 -3.05 1.18
N HIS A 96 9.65 -3.46 2.17
CA HIS A 96 10.54 -2.58 2.91
C HIS A 96 11.58 -1.93 1.99
N SER A 97 12.23 -2.70 1.10
CA SER A 97 13.20 -2.17 0.14
C SER A 97 12.60 -1.11 -0.78
N LEU A 98 11.36 -1.28 -1.24
CA LEU A 98 10.69 -0.25 -2.04
C LEU A 98 10.47 1.04 -1.25
N ILE A 99 10.03 0.93 0.01
CA ILE A 99 9.86 2.09 0.88
C ILE A 99 11.20 2.77 1.17
N ASP A 100 12.26 2.01 1.46
CA ASP A 100 13.60 2.54 1.71
C ASP A 100 14.14 3.33 0.50
N GLU A 101 13.76 2.93 -0.71
CA GLU A 101 14.09 3.59 -1.98
C GLU A 101 13.10 4.70 -2.38
N GLY A 102 12.18 5.08 -1.49
CA GLY A 102 11.34 6.26 -1.61
C GLY A 102 10.00 6.05 -2.32
N VAL A 103 9.51 4.81 -2.39
CA VAL A 103 8.09 4.54 -2.69
C VAL A 103 7.23 4.96 -1.49
N ASP A 104 6.08 5.57 -1.74
CA ASP A 104 5.27 6.17 -0.67
C ASP A 104 4.19 5.22 -0.14
N LEU A 105 3.78 4.21 -0.93
CA LEU A 105 2.77 3.23 -0.55
C LEU A 105 2.96 1.92 -1.31
N VAL A 106 2.83 0.80 -0.60
CA VAL A 106 2.76 -0.54 -1.20
C VAL A 106 1.33 -1.08 -1.07
N TYR A 107 0.69 -1.31 -2.22
CA TYR A 107 -0.67 -1.83 -2.33
C TYR A 107 -0.62 -3.27 -2.87
N GLY A 108 -0.60 -4.23 -1.97
CA GLY A 108 -0.61 -5.67 -2.29
C GLY A 108 -2.01 -6.20 -2.52
N HIS A 109 -2.18 -7.04 -3.53
CA HIS A 109 -3.43 -7.74 -3.84
C HIS A 109 -3.16 -9.15 -4.41
N SER A 110 -4.21 -9.92 -4.68
CA SER A 110 -4.26 -11.36 -5.11
C SER A 110 -4.85 -12.31 -4.07
N SER A 111 -4.79 -11.99 -2.78
CA SER A 111 -5.24 -12.90 -1.72
C SER A 111 -6.75 -13.16 -1.69
N HIS A 112 -7.57 -12.36 -2.39
CA HIS A 112 -9.04 -12.35 -2.38
C HIS A 112 -9.69 -12.03 -1.01
N HIS A 113 -8.88 -11.78 0.02
CA HIS A 113 -9.32 -11.28 1.32
C HIS A 113 -8.28 -10.30 1.87
N ALA A 114 -8.70 -9.45 2.82
CA ALA A 114 -7.79 -8.55 3.51
C ALA A 114 -6.75 -9.34 4.34
N LYS A 115 -5.50 -8.87 4.34
CA LYS A 115 -4.36 -9.39 5.11
C LYS A 115 -3.81 -8.30 6.04
N ALA A 116 -2.68 -8.59 6.68
CA ALA A 116 -1.97 -7.64 7.54
C ALA A 116 -1.69 -6.31 6.84
N MET A 117 -1.61 -5.26 7.65
CA MET A 117 -1.13 -3.96 7.27
C MET A 117 0.02 -3.56 8.18
N GLU A 118 0.92 -2.75 7.65
CA GLU A 118 2.09 -2.27 8.36
C GLU A 118 2.29 -0.78 8.08
N VAL A 119 2.75 -0.03 9.09
CA VAL A 119 3.29 1.32 8.91
C VAL A 119 4.81 1.26 9.07
N TYR A 120 5.52 1.08 7.97
CA TYR A 120 6.98 0.95 7.92
C TYR A 120 7.61 2.28 7.54
N GLN A 121 8.52 2.81 8.38
CA GLN A 121 9.16 4.12 8.15
C GLN A 121 8.15 5.24 7.82
N GLY A 122 7.00 5.21 8.50
CA GLY A 122 5.88 6.14 8.30
C GLY A 122 5.08 5.95 7.01
N CYS A 123 5.38 4.94 6.20
CA CYS A 123 4.65 4.61 4.97
C CYS A 123 3.74 3.39 5.17
N PRO A 124 2.52 3.40 4.59
CA PRO A 124 1.63 2.26 4.66
C PRO A 124 2.02 1.15 3.67
N ILE A 125 2.02 -0.08 4.17
CA ILE A 125 2.15 -1.32 3.40
C ILE A 125 0.89 -2.15 3.64
N PHE A 126 0.20 -2.51 2.57
CA PHE A 126 -0.92 -3.43 2.60
C PHE A 126 -0.50 -4.73 1.93
N TYR A 127 -0.45 -5.85 2.67
CA TYR A 127 0.06 -7.11 2.12
C TYR A 127 -0.95 -7.86 1.24
N GLY A 128 -2.24 -7.55 1.41
CA GLY A 128 -3.34 -8.08 0.62
C GLY A 128 -4.61 -7.30 0.90
N CYS A 129 -5.15 -6.60 -0.10
CA CYS A 129 -6.35 -5.77 0.04
C CYS A 129 -7.67 -6.50 -0.25
N GLY A 130 -7.59 -7.77 -0.68
CA GLY A 130 -8.74 -8.54 -1.11
C GLY A 130 -9.44 -7.96 -2.33
N ASP A 131 -10.66 -8.43 -2.57
CA ASP A 131 -11.47 -7.96 -3.68
C ASP A 131 -12.42 -6.84 -3.22
N PHE A 132 -12.52 -5.77 -4.01
CA PHE A 132 -13.50 -4.72 -3.72
C PHE A 132 -14.91 -5.16 -4.15
N LEU A 133 -15.06 -5.66 -5.36
CA LEU A 133 -16.28 -6.29 -5.87
C LEU A 133 -15.86 -7.47 -6.75
N THR A 134 -16.49 -8.63 -6.56
CA THR A 134 -16.04 -9.90 -7.17
C THR A 134 -17.21 -10.84 -7.44
N ASP A 135 -17.05 -11.70 -8.46
CA ASP A 135 -17.97 -12.79 -8.81
C ASP A 135 -17.65 -14.09 -8.06
N TYR A 136 -16.67 -14.07 -7.15
CA TYR A 136 -16.30 -15.22 -6.31
C TYR A 136 -17.36 -15.58 -5.25
N GLU A 137 -18.46 -14.84 -5.17
CA GLU A 137 -19.60 -15.14 -4.30
C GLU A 137 -20.12 -16.56 -4.58
N GLY A 138 -20.03 -17.43 -3.57
CA GLY A 138 -20.52 -18.81 -3.65
C GLY A 138 -19.45 -19.88 -3.94
N ILE A 139 -18.19 -19.50 -4.15
CA ILE A 139 -17.06 -20.45 -4.10
C ILE A 139 -16.92 -20.98 -2.66
N ARG A 140 -16.99 -22.30 -2.51
CA ARG A 140 -17.02 -22.98 -1.20
C ARG A 140 -15.62 -23.43 -0.76
N GLY A 141 -15.45 -23.63 0.55
CA GLY A 141 -14.21 -24.15 1.16
C GLY A 141 -13.23 -23.07 1.62
N HIS A 142 -13.59 -21.79 1.46
CA HIS A 142 -12.77 -20.62 1.82
C HIS A 142 -13.52 -19.63 2.74
N GLU A 143 -14.64 -20.05 3.34
CA GLU A 143 -15.53 -19.21 4.14
C GLU A 143 -14.83 -18.59 5.36
N ALA A 144 -13.80 -19.27 5.89
CA ALA A 144 -13.01 -18.80 7.03
C ALA A 144 -12.27 -17.48 6.74
N TYR A 145 -11.96 -17.19 5.47
CA TYR A 145 -11.28 -15.96 5.06
C TYR A 145 -12.23 -14.77 4.88
N ARG A 146 -13.55 -15.01 4.92
CA ARG A 146 -14.59 -13.99 4.75
C ARG A 146 -14.38 -13.13 3.50
N GLY A 147 -14.21 -13.78 2.35
CA GLY A 147 -14.14 -13.10 1.04
C GLY A 147 -15.41 -12.31 0.68
N ASP A 148 -16.51 -12.49 1.42
CA ASP A 148 -17.69 -11.65 1.37
C ASP A 148 -17.49 -10.26 1.97
N LEU A 149 -16.44 -10.06 2.79
CA LEU A 149 -16.11 -8.77 3.38
C LEU A 149 -15.09 -8.01 2.53
N ALA A 150 -15.56 -6.93 1.89
CA ALA A 150 -14.72 -6.00 1.16
C ALA A 150 -14.30 -4.84 2.06
N VAL A 151 -13.18 -4.19 1.72
CA VAL A 151 -12.67 -3.02 2.45
C VAL A 151 -12.44 -1.90 1.46
N MET A 152 -13.02 -0.73 1.73
CA MET A 152 -12.59 0.51 1.06
C MET A 152 -11.45 1.11 1.87
N TYR A 153 -10.32 1.36 1.21
CA TYR A 153 -9.13 1.95 1.81
C TYR A 153 -9.08 3.44 1.49
N LEU A 154 -9.12 4.29 2.52
CA LEU A 154 -9.02 5.74 2.41
C LEU A 154 -7.70 6.17 3.06
N ILE A 155 -6.76 6.63 2.25
CA ILE A 155 -5.44 7.04 2.71
C ILE A 155 -5.31 8.54 2.50
N THR A 156 -4.95 9.25 3.56
CA THR A 156 -4.68 10.69 3.53
C THR A 156 -3.19 10.91 3.65
N LEU A 157 -2.60 11.51 2.62
CA LEU A 157 -1.19 11.86 2.53
C LEU A 157 -1.03 13.37 2.35
N ASP A 158 -0.10 13.98 3.08
CA ASP A 158 0.43 15.31 2.73
C ASP A 158 1.51 15.10 1.66
N PRO A 159 1.42 15.75 0.48
CA PRO A 159 2.41 15.58 -0.57
C PRO A 159 3.79 16.11 -0.14
N PRO A 160 4.85 15.65 -0.83
CA PRO A 160 6.17 16.24 -0.70
C PRO A 160 6.16 17.73 -1.04
N GLN A 161 6.64 18.58 -0.12
CA GLN A 161 6.78 19.99 -0.42
C GLN A 161 7.90 20.22 -1.43
N SER A 162 7.57 20.82 -2.56
CA SER A 162 8.56 21.30 -3.53
C SER A 162 9.39 22.44 -2.90
N GLY A 163 10.64 22.17 -2.52
CA GLY A 163 11.59 23.22 -2.09
C GLY A 163 12.51 22.89 -0.93
N LEU A 164 12.36 21.74 -0.26
CA LEU A 164 13.34 21.28 0.73
C LEU A 164 14.37 20.40 0.03
N SER A 165 15.48 20.99 -0.42
CA SER A 165 16.65 20.22 -0.83
C SER A 165 17.16 19.44 0.39
N HIS A 166 17.03 18.12 0.36
CA HIS A 166 17.65 17.27 1.37
C HIS A 166 18.97 16.72 0.83
N SER A 167 20.06 17.05 1.52
CA SER A 167 21.33 16.34 1.34
C SER A 167 21.14 14.87 1.73
N PRO A 168 21.74 13.92 1.00
CA PRO A 168 21.71 12.52 1.41
C PRO A 168 22.40 12.38 2.76
N CYS A 169 21.75 11.71 3.72
CA CYS A 169 22.41 11.25 4.94
C CYS A 169 23.44 10.17 4.55
N ASN A 170 24.64 10.60 4.20
CA ASN A 170 25.82 9.74 4.21
C ASN A 170 26.39 9.73 5.64
N ASP A 171 25.73 9.01 6.55
CA ASP A 171 26.39 8.57 7.77
C ASP A 171 25.99 7.14 8.10
N ILE A 172 27.00 6.26 8.05
CA ILE A 172 26.91 4.81 8.31
C ILE A 172 26.78 4.57 9.84
N SER A 173 26.69 5.62 10.67
CA SER A 173 26.69 5.53 12.13
C SER A 173 25.31 5.46 12.82
N GLY A 174 24.20 5.45 12.07
CA GLY A 174 22.87 5.17 12.62
C GLY A 174 22.32 6.18 13.64
N ARG A 175 22.77 7.44 13.61
CA ARG A 175 22.24 8.51 14.47
C ARG A 175 21.70 9.68 13.67
N CYS A 176 20.39 9.75 13.49
CA CYS A 176 19.71 10.97 13.06
C CYS A 176 19.59 11.95 14.22
N THR A 177 20.28 13.09 14.16
CA THR A 177 20.03 14.24 15.05
C THR A 177 18.84 15.05 14.51
N PRO A 178 17.92 15.52 15.37
CA PRO A 178 16.79 16.33 14.91
C PRO A 178 17.24 17.75 14.55
N TRP A 179 16.92 18.17 13.33
CA TRP A 179 17.16 19.52 12.84
C TRP A 179 16.23 20.52 13.55
N ARG A 180 16.80 21.59 14.14
CA ARG A 180 16.04 22.73 14.67
C ARG A 180 16.01 23.84 13.63
N GLY A 181 14.87 24.04 12.97
CA GLY A 181 14.62 25.27 12.20
C GLY A 181 13.58 25.12 11.11
N ALA A 182 12.36 25.62 11.37
CA ALA A 182 11.53 26.44 10.47
C ALA A 182 10.10 26.48 11.04
N GLN A 183 9.72 27.65 11.56
CA GLN A 183 8.37 27.96 12.03
C GLN A 183 7.50 28.48 10.87
N ARG A 184 6.19 28.19 10.99
CA ARG A 184 4.98 28.73 10.29
C ARG A 184 4.70 28.12 8.90
N ARG A 185 3.46 27.79 8.52
CA ARG A 185 2.11 27.82 9.14
C ARG A 185 1.25 26.86 8.31
N SER A 186 0.67 25.82 8.90
CA SER A 186 -0.45 25.06 8.32
C SER A 186 -1.65 25.19 9.26
N ASN A 187 -2.74 25.79 8.78
CA ASN A 187 -4.02 25.90 9.50
C ASN A 187 -4.82 24.59 9.36
N LEU A 188 -4.25 23.48 9.83
CA LEU A 188 -5.01 22.28 10.14
C LEU A 188 -4.91 22.12 11.65
N ASP A 189 -6.03 22.25 12.36
CA ASP A 189 -6.13 21.94 13.78
C ASP A 189 -6.19 20.41 13.93
N PRO A 190 -5.09 19.73 14.31
CA PRO A 190 -5.06 18.29 14.46
C PRO A 190 -5.27 18.00 15.93
N GLN A 191 -6.51 18.04 16.39
CA GLN A 191 -6.82 17.57 17.73
C GLN A 191 -6.71 16.03 17.72
N ASP A 192 -5.52 15.57 18.13
CA ASP A 192 -5.16 14.21 18.57
C ASP A 192 -4.55 13.20 17.58
N GLY A 193 -4.09 13.61 16.39
CA GLY A 193 -3.40 12.71 15.44
C GLY A 193 -1.87 12.85 15.42
N LYS A 194 -1.12 11.79 15.73
CA LYS A 194 0.34 11.74 15.46
C LYS A 194 0.57 11.66 13.94
N LEU A 195 1.44 12.52 13.43
CA LEU A 195 1.81 12.58 12.02
C LEU A 195 3.15 11.87 11.79
N LEU A 196 3.23 11.01 10.76
CA LEU A 196 4.44 10.27 10.44
C LEU A 196 4.97 10.63 9.07
N ARG A 197 6.27 10.91 8.99
CA ARG A 197 6.94 11.11 7.71
C ARG A 197 7.14 9.75 7.05
N CYS A 198 6.56 9.58 5.87
CA CYS A 198 6.81 8.46 4.99
C CYS A 198 8.14 8.72 4.26
N ALA A 199 9.04 7.74 4.30
CA ALA A 199 10.36 7.69 3.67
C ALA A 199 10.62 8.80 2.64
N ARG A 200 11.15 9.91 3.18
CA ARG A 200 11.76 11.06 2.48
C ARG A 200 10.84 12.01 1.70
N ASN A 201 9.58 11.68 1.45
CA ASN A 201 8.80 12.46 0.50
C ASN A 201 7.43 12.91 1.03
N GLY A 202 6.54 12.04 1.50
CA GLY A 202 5.21 12.42 1.99
C GLY A 202 5.04 12.35 3.51
N MET A 203 3.92 12.85 4.03
CA MET A 203 3.51 12.63 5.42
C MET A 203 2.22 11.80 5.45
N LEU A 204 2.25 10.64 6.08
CA LEU A 204 1.05 9.85 6.34
C LEU A 204 0.24 10.54 7.44
N ILE A 205 -0.97 10.96 7.08
CA ILE A 205 -1.92 11.63 7.99
C ILE A 205 -2.90 10.61 8.56
N GLU A 206 -3.49 9.77 7.70
CA GLU A 206 -4.53 8.83 8.12
C GLU A 206 -4.60 7.61 7.18
N VAL A 207 -4.86 6.44 7.76
CA VAL A 207 -5.40 5.28 7.03
C VAL A 207 -6.73 4.89 7.66
N ARG A 208 -7.82 5.17 6.95
CA ARG A 208 -9.19 4.81 7.34
C ARG A 208 -9.73 3.72 6.43
N LEU A 209 -10.39 2.75 7.03
CA LEU A 209 -10.97 1.59 6.37
C LEU A 209 -12.47 1.62 6.55
N ILE A 210 -13.21 1.37 5.47
CA ILE A 210 -14.67 1.23 5.50
C ILE A 210 -15.01 -0.24 5.23
N PRO A 211 -15.42 -1.00 6.27
CA PRO A 211 -15.89 -2.36 6.09
C PRO A 211 -17.19 -2.40 5.28
N LEU A 212 -17.21 -3.25 4.26
CA LEU A 212 -18.34 -3.50 3.38
C LEU A 212 -18.61 -5.00 3.30
N GLN A 213 -19.80 -5.36 2.84
CA GLN A 213 -20.16 -6.74 2.52
C GLN A 213 -20.64 -6.82 1.07
N VAL A 214 -20.00 -7.68 0.30
CA VAL A 214 -20.45 -8.08 -1.04
C VAL A 214 -21.56 -9.10 -0.87
N ARG A 215 -22.72 -8.81 -1.47
CA ARG A 215 -23.85 -9.74 -1.55
C ARG A 215 -24.63 -9.50 -2.83
N HIS A 216 -24.87 -10.55 -3.61
CA HIS A 216 -25.54 -10.49 -4.91
C HIS A 216 -24.91 -9.44 -5.83
N PHE A 217 -23.59 -9.45 -5.94
CA PHE A 217 -22.80 -8.49 -6.73
C PHE A 217 -23.08 -7.01 -6.38
N ARG A 218 -23.41 -6.73 -5.12
CA ARG A 218 -23.65 -5.38 -4.59
C ARG A 218 -22.82 -5.14 -3.33
N LEU A 219 -22.32 -3.91 -3.19
CA LEU A 219 -21.70 -3.43 -1.96
C LEU A 219 -22.76 -2.96 -0.96
N ASN A 220 -22.68 -3.51 0.23
CA ASN A 220 -23.51 -3.15 1.37
C ASN A 220 -22.61 -2.68 2.51
N ARG A 221 -23.14 -1.85 3.42
CA ARG A 221 -22.43 -1.57 4.68
C ARG A 221 -22.31 -2.87 5.46
N ALA A 222 -21.12 -3.17 5.98
CA ALA A 222 -20.93 -4.32 6.86
C ALA A 222 -21.76 -4.13 8.14
N SER A 223 -22.26 -5.23 8.69
CA SER A 223 -22.89 -5.21 10.02
C SER A 223 -21.86 -4.86 11.10
N ALA A 224 -22.31 -4.39 12.27
CA ALA A 224 -21.42 -4.17 13.41
C ALA A 224 -20.70 -5.46 13.87
N THR A 225 -21.29 -6.63 13.62
CA THR A 225 -20.67 -7.92 13.90
C THR A 225 -19.53 -8.22 12.92
N ASP A 226 -19.75 -7.93 11.64
CA ASP A 226 -18.73 -8.12 10.59
C ASP A 226 -17.59 -7.11 10.69
N ALA A 227 -17.89 -5.85 10.98
CA ALA A 227 -16.87 -4.84 11.25
C ALA A 227 -15.99 -5.23 12.44
N ARG A 228 -16.59 -5.76 13.52
CA ARG A 228 -15.83 -6.30 14.67
C ARG A 228 -15.02 -7.54 14.32
N TRP A 229 -15.52 -8.40 13.43
CA TRP A 229 -14.76 -9.55 12.96
C TRP A 229 -13.52 -9.08 12.19
N LEU A 230 -13.70 -8.16 11.24
CA LEU A 230 -12.62 -7.60 10.42
C LEU A 230 -11.60 -6.84 11.29
N HIS A 231 -12.07 -6.05 12.26
CA HIS A 231 -11.23 -5.37 13.25
C HIS A 231 -10.32 -6.35 14.02
N ARG A 232 -10.88 -7.45 14.54
CA ARG A 232 -10.11 -8.47 15.25
C ARG A 232 -9.12 -9.19 14.34
N MET A 233 -9.57 -9.55 13.13
CA MET A 233 -8.72 -10.21 12.14
C MET A 233 -7.53 -9.33 11.78
N LEU A 234 -7.78 -8.08 11.38
CA LEU A 234 -6.70 -7.17 10.98
C LEU A 234 -5.74 -6.88 12.13
N ASN A 235 -6.20 -6.72 13.38
CA ASN A 235 -5.30 -6.57 14.53
C ASN A 235 -4.46 -7.84 14.77
N ARG A 236 -5.07 -9.04 14.69
CA ARG A 236 -4.34 -10.31 14.83
C ARG A 236 -3.19 -10.40 13.82
N GLU A 237 -3.45 -10.05 12.56
CA GLU A 237 -2.45 -10.14 11.49
C GLU A 237 -1.45 -8.96 11.47
N SER A 238 -1.84 -7.78 11.94
CA SER A 238 -1.01 -6.55 11.87
C SER A 238 -0.17 -6.29 13.13
N THR A 239 -0.54 -6.89 14.27
CA THR A 239 0.21 -6.77 15.53
C THR A 239 1.67 -7.23 15.43
N PRO A 240 2.03 -8.30 14.70
CA PRO A 240 3.43 -8.69 14.49
C PRO A 240 4.28 -7.60 13.82
N PHE A 241 3.65 -6.69 13.05
CA PHE A 241 4.28 -5.53 12.43
C PHE A 241 4.19 -4.26 13.29
N GLY A 242 3.79 -4.38 14.57
CA GLY A 242 3.61 -3.25 15.48
C GLY A 242 2.44 -2.32 15.11
N THR A 243 1.54 -2.75 14.22
CA THR A 243 0.44 -1.92 13.72
C THR A 243 -0.88 -2.28 14.41
N MET A 244 -1.51 -1.29 15.03
CA MET A 244 -2.79 -1.44 15.72
C MET A 244 -3.90 -0.72 14.96
N ILE A 245 -5.13 -1.22 15.09
CA ILE A 245 -6.29 -0.68 14.39
C ILE A 245 -7.42 -0.44 15.39
N SER A 246 -7.97 0.77 15.38
CA SER A 246 -9.14 1.15 16.16
C SER A 246 -10.43 0.84 15.40
N LEU A 247 -11.52 0.58 16.14
CA LEU A 247 -12.88 0.50 15.61
C LEU A 247 -13.69 1.69 16.14
N SER A 248 -14.27 2.46 15.22
CA SER A 248 -15.09 3.63 15.50
C SER A 248 -16.58 3.25 15.67
N ALA A 249 -17.36 4.14 16.28
CA ALA A 249 -18.80 3.93 16.52
C ALA A 249 -19.62 3.79 15.21
N ASP A 250 -19.14 4.34 14.11
CA ASP A 250 -19.74 4.23 12.77
C ASP A 250 -19.34 2.95 12.02
N ASN A 251 -18.68 2.01 12.71
CA ASN A 251 -18.08 0.79 12.15
C ASN A 251 -16.92 1.01 11.18
N SER A 252 -16.40 2.23 11.01
CA SER A 252 -15.13 2.44 10.31
C SER A 252 -13.95 2.02 11.19
N LEU A 253 -12.84 1.67 10.54
CA LEU A 253 -11.59 1.32 11.23
C LEU A 253 -10.53 2.36 10.90
N THR A 254 -9.61 2.61 11.82
CA THR A 254 -8.49 3.54 11.60
C THR A 254 -7.21 2.92 12.11
N VAL A 255 -6.15 2.95 11.29
CA VAL A 255 -4.81 2.53 11.73
C VAL A 255 -4.28 3.54 12.74
N GLN A 256 -3.82 3.07 13.89
CA GLN A 256 -3.17 3.90 14.89
C GLN A 256 -1.73 4.18 14.44
N LEU A 257 -1.44 5.44 14.16
CA LEU A 257 -0.10 5.89 13.82
C LEU A 257 0.75 6.00 15.11
N PRO A 258 1.95 5.40 15.17
CA PRO A 258 2.84 5.44 16.34
C PRO A 258 3.26 6.84 16.80
#